data_AF-A0A1I3RGE1-F1
#
_entry.id   AF-A0A1I3RGE1-F1
#
_cell.length_a   1.000
_cell.length_b   1.000
_cell.length_c   1.000
_cell.angle_alpha   90.00
_cell.angle_beta   90.00
_cell.angle_gamma   90.00
#
_symmetry.space_group_name_H-M   'P 1'
#
loop_
_entity.id
_entity.type
_entity.pdbx_description
1 polymer ?
#
loop_
_entity_poly.entity_id
_entity_poly.type
_entity_poly.pdbx_seq_one_letter_code
_entity_poly.pdbx_strand_id
1 'polypeptide(L)'
;MTSGLPFPLIPVAPIVVGALGFVLVLVALLFFLRQRKSRQPRHEQLYRQAWEKDPAERTEAEQLCFDAQSLHLYLTAGGLDGGIGNMGEDEVRRALPALKVLGLESVAQEISAFLEIYEAMVGIGDMDQETTDEYFETEKQVHQRIAYDLRDIPNRLDRYLAKVG
;
A
#
# COMPACT_ATOMS: atom_id res chain seq x y z
N MET A 1 -45.36 -41.00 53.66
CA MET A 1 -45.23 -39.54 53.39
C MET A 1 -43.77 -39.29 53.05
N THR A 2 -43.38 -39.49 51.78
CA THR A 2 -43.11 -38.44 50.77
C THR A 2 -42.09 -37.41 51.29
N SER A 3 -40.93 -37.15 50.69
CA SER A 3 -40.54 -37.24 49.27
C SER A 3 -39.02 -37.03 49.16
N GLY A 4 -38.31 -37.93 48.48
CA GLY A 4 -36.95 -37.68 48.00
C GLY A 4 -37.01 -37.00 46.63
N LEU A 5 -36.40 -35.83 46.51
CA LEU A 5 -36.20 -35.15 45.22
C LEU A 5 -35.04 -35.83 44.47
N PRO A 6 -35.23 -36.26 43.21
CA PRO A 6 -34.12 -36.62 42.35
C PRO A 6 -33.50 -35.34 41.77
N PHE A 7 -32.22 -35.09 42.07
CA PHE A 7 -31.42 -34.11 41.34
C PHE A 7 -31.23 -34.60 39.89
N PRO A 8 -31.56 -33.82 38.85
CA PRO A 8 -31.22 -34.19 37.49
C PRO A 8 -29.71 -33.98 37.29
N LEU A 9 -29.00 -35.07 36.97
CA LEU A 9 -27.67 -35.03 36.38
C LEU A 9 -27.74 -34.27 35.06
N ILE A 10 -27.37 -32.99 35.09
CA ILE A 10 -27.19 -32.18 33.89
C ILE A 10 -26.08 -32.86 33.06
N PRO A 11 -26.29 -33.14 31.76
CA PRO A 11 -25.23 -33.66 30.91
C PRO A 11 -24.19 -32.55 30.70
N VAL A 12 -23.12 -32.58 31.51
CA VAL A 12 -21.98 -31.64 31.40
C VAL A 12 -21.08 -31.98 30.20
N ALA A 13 -21.17 -33.21 29.69
CA ALA A 13 -20.34 -33.71 28.60
C ALA A 13 -20.41 -32.91 27.26
N PRO A 14 -21.58 -32.54 26.70
CA PRO A 14 -21.64 -31.85 25.42
C PRO A 14 -21.07 -30.43 25.45
N ILE A 15 -21.15 -29.73 26.59
CA ILE A 15 -20.65 -28.35 26.72
C ILE A 15 -19.11 -28.33 26.75
N VAL A 16 -18.49 -29.27 27.46
CA VAL A 16 -17.02 -29.38 27.54
C VAL A 16 -16.42 -29.79 26.18
N VAL A 17 -17.09 -30.68 25.44
CA VAL A 17 -16.66 -31.10 24.09
C VAL A 17 -16.81 -29.96 23.08
N GLY A 18 -17.90 -29.19 23.16
CA GLY A 18 -18.09 -27.99 22.31
C GLY A 18 -17.04 -26.90 22.58
N ALA A 19 -16.71 -26.67 23.85
CA ALA A 19 -15.67 -25.71 24.23
C ALA A 19 -14.27 -26.14 23.76
N LEU A 20 -13.92 -27.43 23.90
CA LEU A 20 -12.65 -27.97 23.41
C LEU A 20 -12.52 -27.90 21.89
N GLY A 21 -13.61 -28.18 21.15
CA GLY A 21 -13.64 -28.03 19.70
C GLY A 21 -13.46 -26.57 19.26
N PHE A 22 -14.10 -25.63 19.93
CA PHE A 22 -13.98 -24.20 19.64
C PHE A 22 -12.55 -23.68 19.88
N VAL A 23 -11.89 -24.13 20.95
CA VAL A 23 -10.50 -23.77 21.26
C VAL A 23 -9.54 -24.31 20.17
N LEU A 24 -9.72 -25.54 19.71
CA LEU A 24 -8.89 -26.12 18.64
C LEU A 24 -9.05 -25.36 17.31
N VAL A 25 -10.28 -24.96 16.96
CA VAL A 25 -10.53 -24.12 15.77
C VAL A 25 -9.85 -22.76 15.91
N LEU A 26 -9.93 -22.13 17.08
CA LEU A 26 -9.24 -20.86 17.35
C LEU A 26 -7.72 -20.98 17.24
N VAL A 27 -7.13 -22.04 17.79
CA VAL A 27 -5.68 -22.28 17.70
C VAL A 27 -5.25 -22.54 16.26
N ALA A 28 -6.01 -23.34 15.51
CA ALA A 28 -5.75 -23.57 14.08
C ALA A 28 -5.86 -22.28 13.27
N LEU A 29 -6.89 -21.45 13.53
CA LEU A 29 -7.08 -20.16 12.88
C LEU A 29 -5.92 -19.21 13.21
N LEU A 30 -5.51 -19.13 14.48
CA LEU A 30 -4.38 -18.31 14.92
C LEU A 30 -3.07 -18.79 14.30
N PHE A 31 -2.84 -20.10 14.20
CA PHE A 31 -1.65 -20.66 13.58
C PHE A 31 -1.61 -20.37 12.07
N PHE A 32 -2.75 -20.48 11.38
CA PHE A 32 -2.90 -20.12 9.96
C PHE A 32 -2.68 -18.62 9.73
N LEU A 33 -3.22 -17.77 10.60
CA LEU A 33 -3.00 -16.32 10.59
C LEU A 33 -1.53 -15.96 10.90
N ARG A 34 -0.86 -16.71 11.78
CA ARG A 34 0.55 -16.49 12.13
C ARG A 34 1.49 -16.93 11.01
N GLN A 35 1.20 -18.03 10.31
CA GLN A 35 1.96 -18.45 9.13
C GLN A 35 1.87 -17.45 7.98
N ARG A 36 0.71 -16.80 7.79
CA ARG A 36 0.56 -15.71 6.83
C ARG A 36 1.39 -14.47 7.17
N LYS A 37 1.82 -14.32 8.42
CA LYS A 37 2.49 -13.11 8.94
C LYS A 37 4.02 -13.09 8.75
N SER A 38 4.63 -14.10 8.14
CA SER A 38 6.07 -14.37 8.32
C SER A 38 6.96 -14.26 7.06
N ARG A 39 6.46 -13.80 5.92
CA ARG A 39 7.35 -13.42 4.79
C ARG A 39 6.98 -12.02 4.35
N GLN A 40 7.82 -11.06 4.70
CA GLN A 40 7.76 -9.73 4.08
C GLN A 40 7.81 -9.92 2.56
N PRO A 41 6.96 -9.20 1.80
CA PRO A 41 7.06 -9.15 0.35
C PRO A 41 8.49 -8.81 -0.07
N ARG A 42 8.98 -9.44 -1.16
CA ARG A 42 10.37 -9.28 -1.62
C ARG A 42 10.65 -7.82 -1.99
N HIS A 43 9.66 -7.12 -2.56
CA HIS A 43 9.80 -5.70 -2.89
C HIS A 43 9.99 -4.82 -1.65
N GLU A 44 9.32 -5.10 -0.52
CA GLU A 44 9.52 -4.35 0.72
C GLU A 44 10.93 -4.53 1.28
N GLN A 45 11.49 -5.74 1.15
CA GLN A 45 12.87 -6.02 1.57
C GLN A 45 13.87 -5.24 0.71
N LEU A 46 13.71 -5.28 -0.61
CA LEU A 46 14.58 -4.53 -1.54
C LEU A 46 14.43 -3.02 -1.37
N TYR A 47 13.21 -2.53 -1.12
CA TYR A 47 12.96 -1.12 -0.80
C TYR A 47 13.77 -0.69 0.44
N ARG A 48 13.72 -1.46 1.53
CA ARG A 48 14.48 -1.15 2.75
C ARG A 48 16.00 -1.21 2.53
N GLN A 49 16.46 -2.21 1.80
CA GLN A 49 17.88 -2.33 1.45
C GLN A 49 18.34 -1.13 0.61
N ALA A 50 17.54 -0.71 -0.38
CA ALA A 50 17.83 0.47 -1.18
C ALA A 50 17.85 1.75 -0.33
N TRP A 51 16.93 1.86 0.64
CA TRP A 51 16.86 3.01 1.55
C TRP A 51 18.12 3.20 2.39
N GLU A 52 18.72 2.10 2.84
CA GLU A 52 19.94 2.11 3.68
C GLU A 52 21.23 2.28 2.85
N LYS A 53 21.17 2.15 1.53
CA LYS A 53 22.31 2.21 0.62
C LYS A 53 22.46 3.57 -0.06
N ASP A 54 23.72 3.90 -0.38
CA ASP A 54 24.04 4.98 -1.31
C ASP A 54 23.39 4.70 -2.68
N PRO A 55 22.72 5.68 -3.31
CA PRO A 55 22.17 5.55 -4.66
C PRO A 55 23.11 4.91 -5.69
N ALA A 56 24.42 5.19 -5.61
CA ALA A 56 25.40 4.66 -6.56
C ALA A 56 25.69 3.16 -6.39
N GLU A 57 25.35 2.58 -5.24
CA GLU A 57 25.60 1.16 -4.91
C GLU A 57 24.36 0.28 -5.09
N ARG A 58 23.23 0.87 -5.49
CA ARG A 58 21.96 0.15 -5.65
C ARG A 58 21.99 -0.66 -6.95
N THR A 59 21.54 -1.90 -6.85
CA THR A 59 21.21 -2.70 -8.03
C THR A 59 19.99 -2.13 -8.76
N GLU A 60 19.82 -2.48 -10.04
CA GLU A 60 18.66 -2.03 -10.82
C GLU A 60 17.32 -2.42 -10.16
N ALA A 61 17.23 -3.62 -9.58
CA ALA A 61 16.03 -4.08 -8.90
C ALA A 61 15.74 -3.32 -7.60
N GLU A 62 16.79 -2.99 -6.83
CA GLU A 62 16.69 -2.17 -5.63
C GLU A 62 16.25 -0.75 -5.98
N GLN A 63 16.85 -0.14 -7.00
CA GLN A 63 16.51 1.20 -7.44
C GLN A 63 15.08 1.26 -7.98
N LEU A 64 14.65 0.27 -8.77
CA LEU A 64 13.27 0.17 -9.24
C LEU A 64 12.28 0.06 -8.06
N CYS A 65 12.56 -0.80 -7.07
CA CYS A 65 11.72 -0.93 -5.89
C CYS A 65 11.70 0.37 -5.08
N PHE A 66 12.85 1.04 -4.94
CA PHE A 66 12.94 2.33 -4.26
C PHE A 66 12.04 3.38 -4.90
N ASP A 67 12.17 3.58 -6.21
CA ASP A 67 11.45 4.63 -6.93
C ASP A 67 9.95 4.33 -6.99
N ALA A 68 9.55 3.13 -7.40
CA ALA A 68 8.14 2.77 -7.52
C ALA A 68 7.42 2.71 -6.17
N GLN A 69 8.05 2.14 -5.13
CA GLN A 69 7.46 2.08 -3.79
C GLN A 69 7.37 3.47 -3.16
N SER A 70 8.35 4.36 -3.40
CA SER A 70 8.26 5.75 -2.92
C SER A 70 7.07 6.47 -3.54
N LEU A 71 6.90 6.38 -4.88
CA LEU A 71 5.72 6.93 -5.55
C LEU A 71 4.42 6.38 -4.97
N HIS A 72 4.34 5.06 -4.75
CA HIS A 72 3.19 4.44 -4.10
C HIS A 72 2.92 5.05 -2.73
N LEU A 73 3.92 5.11 -1.85
CA LEU A 73 3.74 5.57 -0.47
C LEU A 73 3.36 7.05 -0.38
N TYR A 74 4.07 7.92 -1.10
CA TYR A 74 3.83 9.37 -1.03
C TYR A 74 2.52 9.76 -1.71
N LEU A 75 2.27 9.28 -2.94
CA LEU A 75 1.10 9.70 -3.71
C LEU A 75 -0.20 9.08 -3.19
N THR A 76 -0.18 7.90 -2.57
CA THR A 76 -1.41 7.30 -2.00
C THR A 76 -1.75 7.84 -0.61
N ALA A 77 -0.77 8.25 0.19
CA ALA A 77 -1.00 8.77 1.54
C ALA A 77 -1.38 10.26 1.52
N GLY A 78 -0.72 11.06 0.67
CA GLY A 78 -0.87 12.52 0.65
C GLY A 78 -1.75 13.08 -0.46
N GLY A 79 -2.30 12.22 -1.33
CA GLY A 79 -2.84 12.69 -2.62
C GLY A 79 -1.72 13.08 -3.59
N LEU A 80 -2.07 13.69 -4.71
CA LEU A 80 -1.05 14.11 -5.69
C LEU A 80 -0.30 15.34 -5.20
N ASP A 81 -1.00 16.41 -4.79
CA ASP A 81 -0.40 17.65 -4.29
C ASP A 81 0.50 17.39 -3.08
N GLY A 82 -0.08 16.84 -2.01
CA GLY A 82 0.67 16.55 -0.79
C GLY A 82 1.74 15.47 -0.99
N GLY A 83 1.51 14.50 -1.86
CA GLY A 83 2.51 13.47 -2.19
C GLY A 83 3.72 14.03 -2.90
N ILE A 84 3.50 14.89 -3.91
CA ILE A 84 4.57 15.59 -4.65
C ILE A 84 5.32 16.53 -3.72
N GLY A 85 4.62 17.36 -2.96
CA GLY A 85 5.25 18.31 -2.03
C GLY A 85 6.12 17.63 -0.95
N ASN A 86 5.75 16.44 -0.48
CA ASN A 86 6.54 15.69 0.51
C ASN A 86 7.70 14.90 -0.11
N MET A 87 7.53 14.36 -1.32
CA MET A 87 8.58 13.59 -2.00
C MET A 87 9.63 14.48 -2.67
N GLY A 88 9.21 15.66 -3.14
CA GLY A 88 9.98 16.54 -4.00
C GLY A 88 9.68 16.30 -5.49
N GLU A 89 9.56 17.39 -6.25
CA GLU A 89 9.19 17.37 -7.67
C GLU A 89 10.21 16.61 -8.52
N ASP A 90 11.49 16.93 -8.33
CA ASP A 90 12.61 16.28 -9.03
C ASP A 90 12.66 14.79 -8.71
N GLU A 91 12.41 14.42 -7.46
CA GLU A 91 12.36 13.03 -7.01
C GLU A 91 11.20 12.27 -7.66
N VAL A 92 10.01 12.87 -7.75
CA VAL A 92 8.87 12.27 -8.44
C VAL A 92 9.22 12.07 -9.92
N ARG A 93 9.72 13.12 -10.60
CA ARG A 93 10.09 13.07 -12.02
C ARG A 93 11.15 12.00 -12.30
N ARG A 94 12.15 11.88 -11.43
CA ARG A 94 13.19 10.83 -11.49
C ARG A 94 12.62 9.43 -11.31
N ALA A 95 11.56 9.28 -10.51
CA ALA A 95 10.94 7.99 -10.22
C ALA A 95 9.92 7.53 -11.27
N LEU A 96 9.33 8.43 -12.06
CA LEU A 96 8.32 8.08 -13.08
C LEU A 96 8.73 6.96 -14.06
N PRO A 97 9.98 6.86 -14.54
CA PRO A 97 10.42 5.76 -15.40
C PRO A 97 10.20 4.38 -14.78
N ALA A 98 10.23 4.25 -13.44
CA ALA A 98 9.96 2.99 -12.76
C ALA A 98 8.53 2.47 -13.02
N LEU A 99 7.55 3.36 -13.13
CA LEU A 99 6.16 2.98 -13.45
C LEU A 99 6.06 2.37 -14.85
N LYS A 100 6.85 2.87 -15.81
CA LYS A 100 6.90 2.34 -17.19
C LYS A 100 7.37 0.89 -17.20
N VAL A 101 8.42 0.58 -16.44
CA VAL A 101 8.96 -0.79 -16.26
C VAL A 101 7.89 -1.73 -15.68
N LEU A 102 6.99 -1.21 -14.83
CA LEU A 102 5.88 -1.95 -14.23
C LEU A 102 4.62 -2.03 -15.12
N GLY A 103 4.68 -1.51 -16.35
CA GLY A 103 3.56 -1.47 -17.29
C GLY A 103 2.46 -0.50 -16.85
N LEU A 104 2.86 0.62 -16.23
CA LEU A 104 1.99 1.71 -15.76
C LEU A 104 2.29 3.01 -16.52
N GLU A 105 2.48 2.92 -17.83
CA GLU A 105 2.84 4.05 -18.69
C GLU A 105 1.81 5.19 -18.62
N SER A 106 0.52 4.86 -18.64
CA SER A 106 -0.57 5.84 -18.56
C SER A 106 -0.56 6.61 -17.23
N VAL A 107 -0.26 5.92 -16.12
CA VAL A 107 -0.13 6.55 -14.80
C VAL A 107 1.07 7.49 -14.78
N ALA A 108 2.20 7.07 -15.35
CA ALA A 108 3.38 7.93 -15.45
C ALA A 108 3.09 9.22 -16.24
N GLN A 109 2.31 9.12 -17.33
CA GLN A 109 1.89 10.27 -18.13
C GLN A 109 0.94 11.20 -17.37
N GLU A 110 -0.05 10.66 -16.67
CA GLU A 110 -0.99 11.44 -15.84
C GLU A 110 -0.27 12.20 -14.72
N ILE A 111 0.67 11.55 -14.03
CA ILE A 111 1.48 12.21 -12.99
C ILE A 111 2.38 13.28 -13.62
N SER A 112 3.01 12.98 -14.76
CA SER A 112 3.86 13.96 -15.47
C SER A 112 3.08 15.18 -15.93
N ALA A 113 1.85 15.01 -16.43
CA ALA A 113 0.99 16.12 -16.82
C ALA A 113 0.54 16.93 -15.61
N PHE A 114 0.23 16.27 -14.49
CA PHE A 114 -0.12 16.96 -13.26
C PHE A 114 1.07 17.73 -12.67
N LEU A 115 2.30 17.24 -12.79
CA LEU A 115 3.51 17.97 -12.36
C LEU A 115 3.64 19.32 -13.06
N GLU A 116 3.35 19.41 -14.35
CA GLU A 116 3.39 20.69 -15.08
C GLU A 116 2.38 21.71 -14.52
N ILE A 117 1.20 21.23 -14.08
CA ILE A 117 0.19 22.06 -13.42
C ILE A 117 0.68 22.46 -12.01
N TYR A 118 1.20 21.50 -11.25
CA TYR A 118 1.74 21.74 -9.91
C TYR A 118 2.86 22.79 -9.93
N GLU A 119 3.81 22.67 -10.85
CA GLU A 119 4.92 23.61 -11.07
C GLU A 119 4.40 25.03 -11.35
N ALA A 120 3.43 25.15 -12.25
CA ALA A 120 2.82 26.44 -12.58
C ALA A 120 2.14 27.07 -11.36
N MET A 121 1.47 26.26 -10.54
CA MET A 121 0.70 26.70 -9.39
C MET A 121 1.59 27.10 -8.21
N VAL A 122 2.63 26.34 -7.90
CA VAL A 122 3.61 26.69 -6.85
C VAL A 122 4.39 27.96 -7.22
N GLY A 123 4.60 28.21 -8.53
CA GLY A 123 5.21 29.45 -9.02
C GLY A 123 4.33 30.69 -8.87
N ILE A 124 3.00 30.53 -8.75
CA ILE A 124 2.05 31.64 -8.61
C ILE A 124 1.80 31.87 -7.11
N GLY A 125 2.52 32.83 -6.52
CA GLY A 125 2.49 33.04 -5.08
C GLY A 125 1.13 33.45 -4.49
N ASP A 126 0.34 34.25 -5.21
CA ASP A 126 -1.01 34.67 -4.81
C ASP A 126 -2.00 34.25 -5.90
N MET A 127 -2.82 33.27 -5.58
CA MET A 127 -3.85 32.74 -6.48
C MET A 127 -5.21 33.20 -6.00
N ASP A 128 -6.09 33.54 -6.94
CA ASP A 128 -7.49 33.72 -6.59
C ASP A 128 -8.14 32.39 -6.19
N GLN A 129 -9.30 32.50 -5.55
CA GLN A 129 -10.04 31.35 -5.05
C GLN A 129 -10.51 30.43 -6.18
N GLU A 130 -10.88 31.00 -7.34
CA GLU A 130 -11.36 30.23 -8.50
C GLU A 130 -10.26 29.31 -9.04
N THR A 131 -9.06 29.85 -9.24
CA THR A 131 -7.88 29.11 -9.68
C THR A 131 -7.49 28.01 -8.68
N THR A 132 -7.59 28.32 -7.39
CA THR A 132 -7.31 27.37 -6.31
C THR A 132 -8.32 26.21 -6.30
N ASP A 133 -9.61 26.51 -6.48
CA ASP A 133 -10.68 25.50 -6.53
C ASP A 133 -10.55 24.62 -7.78
N GLU A 134 -10.24 25.20 -8.94
CA GLU A 134 -10.00 24.47 -10.19
C GLU A 134 -8.80 23.52 -10.07
N TYR A 135 -7.75 23.94 -9.38
CA TYR A 135 -6.58 23.12 -9.13
C TYR A 135 -6.90 21.90 -8.28
N PHE A 136 -7.57 22.08 -7.13
CA PHE A 136 -7.91 20.95 -6.27
C PHE A 136 -8.92 20.00 -6.91
N GLU A 137 -9.83 20.50 -7.75
CA GLU A 137 -10.73 19.62 -8.50
C GLU A 137 -9.96 18.84 -9.59
N THR A 138 -8.98 19.46 -10.25
CA THR A 138 -8.08 18.78 -11.20
C THR A 138 -7.24 17.71 -10.50
N GLU A 139 -6.61 18.04 -9.37
CA GLU A 139 -5.83 17.14 -8.52
C GLU A 139 -6.65 15.90 -8.15
N LYS A 140 -7.86 16.11 -7.64
CA LYS A 140 -8.78 15.05 -7.28
C LYS A 140 -9.19 14.18 -8.47
N GLN A 141 -9.48 14.77 -9.63
CA GLN A 141 -9.85 14.02 -10.82
C GLN A 141 -8.69 13.16 -11.34
N VAL A 142 -7.48 13.71 -11.42
CA VAL A 142 -6.27 12.94 -11.81
C VAL A 142 -6.03 11.82 -10.81
N HIS A 143 -6.05 12.14 -9.51
CA HIS A 143 -5.83 11.16 -8.45
C HIS A 143 -6.84 10.00 -8.53
N GLN A 144 -8.12 10.29 -8.75
CA GLN A 144 -9.15 9.25 -8.92
C GLN A 144 -8.89 8.33 -10.12
N ARG A 145 -8.42 8.87 -11.26
CA ARG A 145 -8.09 8.07 -12.44
C ARG A 145 -6.96 7.09 -12.18
N ILE A 146 -5.95 7.49 -11.41
CA ILE A 146 -4.74 6.68 -11.19
C ILE A 146 -4.74 5.89 -9.87
N ALA A 147 -5.67 6.17 -8.95
CA ALA A 147 -5.64 5.62 -7.58
C ALA A 147 -5.63 4.10 -7.52
N TYR A 148 -6.37 3.42 -8.40
CA TYR A 148 -6.39 1.97 -8.45
C TYR A 148 -5.02 1.41 -8.84
N ASP A 149 -4.41 1.96 -9.90
CA ASP A 149 -3.13 1.50 -10.40
C ASP A 149 -1.97 1.84 -9.46
N LEU A 150 -2.01 3.02 -8.82
CA LEU A 150 -1.05 3.38 -7.76
C LEU A 150 -1.08 2.37 -6.61
N ARG A 151 -2.26 1.89 -6.22
CA ARG A 151 -2.41 0.86 -5.18
C ARG A 151 -1.95 -0.53 -5.62
N ASP A 152 -1.89 -0.79 -6.92
CA ASP A 152 -1.42 -2.06 -7.49
C ASP A 152 0.11 -2.14 -7.66
N ILE A 153 0.84 -1.03 -7.44
CA ILE A 153 2.31 -0.98 -7.56
C ILE A 153 3.01 -2.11 -6.76
N PRO A 154 2.70 -2.36 -5.47
CA PRO A 154 3.31 -3.46 -4.71
C PRO A 154 3.16 -4.83 -5.38
N ASN A 155 1.95 -5.13 -5.90
CA ASN A 155 1.69 -6.38 -6.59
C ASN A 155 2.44 -6.49 -7.93
N ARG A 156 2.60 -5.37 -8.63
CA ARG A 156 3.37 -5.30 -9.88
C ARG A 156 4.87 -5.49 -9.63
N LEU A 157 5.40 -4.90 -8.56
CA LEU A 157 6.77 -5.12 -8.12
C LEU A 157 7.02 -6.59 -7.80
N ASP A 158 6.14 -7.24 -7.03
CA ASP A 158 6.28 -8.68 -6.75
C ASP A 158 6.24 -9.53 -8.03
N ARG A 159 5.33 -9.22 -8.96
CA ARG A 159 5.28 -9.91 -10.27
C ARG A 159 6.53 -9.67 -11.11
N TYR A 160 7.11 -8.48 -11.07
CA TYR A 160 8.36 -8.17 -11.75
C TYR A 160 9.52 -8.95 -11.15
N LEU A 161 9.68 -8.89 -9.83
CA LEU A 161 10.76 -9.56 -9.09
C LEU A 161 10.72 -11.08 -9.21
N ALA A 162 9.52 -11.67 -9.36
CA ALA A 162 9.36 -13.10 -9.62
C ALA A 162 9.79 -13.53 -11.04
N LYS A 163 9.89 -12.59 -12.00
CA LYS A 163 10.34 -12.86 -13.37
C LYS A 163 11.85 -12.70 -13.54
N VAL A 164 12.45 -11.77 -12.80
CA VAL A 164 13.86 -11.37 -12.98
C VAL A 164 14.82 -12.03 -12.00
N GLY A 165 14.32 -12.68 -10.94
CA GLY A 165 15.14 -13.34 -9.92
C GLY A 165 14.74 -14.78 -9.68
#